data_AF-A0A3N1IPH7-F1
#
_entry.id   AF-A0A3N1IPH7-F1
#
_cell.length_a   1.000
_cell.length_b   1.000
_cell.length_c   1.000
_cell.angle_alpha   90.00
_cell.angle_beta   90.00
_cell.angle_gamma   90.00
#
_symmetry.space_group_name_H-M   'P 1'
#
loop_
_entity.id
_entity.type
_entity.pdbx_description
1 polymer ?
#
loop_
_entity_poly.entity_id
_entity_poly.type
_entity_poly.pdbx_seq_one_letter_code
_entity_poly.pdbx_strand_id
1 'polypeptide(L)'
;MKAVTSGKHSCYKALDMGYEKTPDINAYSGAYYIKDGKKWIFNIIGLKKDLGVTSDDELRKENYDVDVYWMIEKYPVNSGMIALYEDLTVESGASVYLEGGMYLHPDGSIN
;
A
#
# COMPACT_ATOMS: atom_id res chain seq x y z
N MET A 1 6.26 13.59 -17.33
CA MET A 1 6.35 13.19 -15.90
C MET A 1 5.39 12.04 -15.68
N LYS A 2 5.86 10.82 -15.41
CA LYS A 2 4.98 9.68 -15.12
C LYS A 2 4.39 9.87 -13.72
N ALA A 3 3.08 9.64 -13.62
CA ALA A 3 2.24 9.95 -12.47
C ALA A 3 2.82 9.41 -11.16
N VAL A 4 2.88 10.29 -10.15
CA VAL A 4 3.07 9.89 -8.75
C VAL A 4 1.91 8.97 -8.41
N THR A 5 2.20 7.69 -8.18
CA THR A 5 1.20 6.66 -7.87
C THR A 5 0.51 7.02 -6.56
N SER A 6 -0.65 7.65 -6.67
CA SER A 6 -1.56 7.95 -5.56
C SER A 6 -2.38 6.70 -5.31
N GLY A 7 -1.95 5.89 -4.33
CA GLY A 7 -2.58 4.59 -4.04
C GLY A 7 -1.89 3.89 -2.87
N LYS A 8 -2.40 2.72 -2.48
CA LYS A 8 -1.88 1.93 -1.34
C LYS A 8 -0.38 1.65 -1.43
N HIS A 9 0.15 1.56 -2.64
CA HIS A 9 1.55 1.26 -2.94
C HIS A 9 2.40 2.50 -3.28
N SER A 10 2.02 3.68 -2.77
CA SER A 10 2.73 4.93 -3.05
C SER A 10 4.17 4.94 -2.51
N CYS A 11 4.98 5.87 -3.01
CA CYS A 11 6.34 6.09 -2.51
C CYS A 11 6.35 6.47 -1.02
N TYR A 12 5.33 7.19 -0.54
CA TYR A 12 5.18 7.49 0.88
C TYR A 12 5.00 6.22 1.71
N LYS A 13 4.21 5.25 1.23
CA LYS A 13 4.03 3.98 1.95
C LYS A 13 5.31 3.15 1.95
N ALA A 14 6.07 3.16 0.87
CA ALA A 14 7.38 2.51 0.82
C ALA A 14 8.32 3.11 1.88
N LEU A 15 8.41 4.45 1.97
CA LEU A 15 9.23 5.14 2.98
C LEU A 15 8.76 4.86 4.42
N ASP A 16 7.45 4.91 4.67
CA ASP A 16 6.81 4.60 5.96
C ASP A 16 7.13 3.17 6.42
N MET A 17 7.22 2.22 5.50
CA MET A 17 7.58 0.84 5.78
C MET A 17 9.10 0.60 5.89
N GLY A 18 9.91 1.65 5.73
CA GLY A 18 11.36 1.61 5.87
C GLY A 18 12.13 1.20 4.61
N TYR A 19 11.55 1.35 3.41
CA TYR A 19 12.29 1.19 2.17
C TYR A 19 13.08 2.46 1.84
N GLU A 20 14.31 2.28 1.36
CA GLU A 20 15.18 3.38 0.97
C GLU A 20 15.11 3.62 -0.54
N LYS A 21 15.00 4.89 -0.91
CA LYS A 21 14.96 5.29 -2.33
C LYS A 21 16.36 5.23 -2.93
N THR A 22 16.54 4.31 -3.87
CA THR A 22 17.75 4.16 -4.70
C THR A 22 17.45 4.67 -6.11
N PRO A 23 18.06 5.79 -6.56
CA PRO A 23 17.91 6.27 -7.91
C PRO A 23 18.47 5.25 -8.90
N ASP A 24 17.67 4.86 -9.90
CA ASP A 24 18.10 3.93 -10.94
C ASP A 24 17.37 4.27 -12.25
N ILE A 25 18.15 4.48 -13.31
CA ILE A 25 17.63 4.85 -14.63
C ILE A 25 16.89 3.69 -15.31
N ASN A 26 17.18 2.46 -14.91
CA ASN A 26 16.52 1.25 -15.40
C ASN A 26 15.25 0.92 -14.60
N ALA A 27 14.97 1.63 -13.51
CA ALA A 27 13.76 1.39 -12.73
C ALA A 27 12.51 1.86 -13.48
N TYR A 28 11.45 1.04 -13.43
CA TYR A 28 10.13 1.34 -14.02
C TYR A 28 9.58 2.73 -13.67
N SER A 29 9.91 3.23 -12.46
CA SER A 29 9.49 4.54 -11.94
C SER A 29 10.62 5.57 -11.83
N GLY A 30 11.82 5.27 -12.33
CA GLY A 30 13.02 6.10 -12.22
C GLY A 30 13.73 6.03 -10.85
N ALA A 31 13.22 5.23 -9.91
CA ALA A 31 13.91 4.82 -8.70
C ALA A 31 13.38 3.45 -8.23
N TYR A 32 14.26 2.68 -7.60
CA TYR A 32 13.85 1.54 -6.77
C TYR A 32 13.72 1.99 -5.32
N TYR A 33 12.80 1.36 -4.60
CA TYR A 33 12.72 1.50 -3.15
C TYR A 33 13.08 0.13 -2.59
N ILE A 34 14.19 0.04 -1.83
CA ILE A 34 14.79 -1.23 -1.45
C ILE A 34 14.80 -1.35 0.08
N LYS A 35 14.41 -2.53 0.58
CA LYS A 35 14.50 -2.90 1.99
C LYS A 35 14.92 -4.36 2.07
N ASP A 36 15.94 -4.67 2.86
CA ASP A 36 16.43 -6.05 3.04
C ASP A 36 16.73 -6.78 1.70
N GLY A 37 17.23 -6.04 0.70
CA GLY A 37 17.48 -6.56 -0.64
C GLY A 37 16.25 -6.75 -1.53
N LYS A 38 15.03 -6.47 -1.02
CA LYS A 38 13.78 -6.56 -1.76
C LYS A 38 13.32 -5.21 -2.30
N LYS A 39 12.84 -5.19 -3.54
CA LYS A 39 12.35 -4.03 -4.27
C LYS A 39 10.84 -3.86 -4.07
N TRP A 40 10.42 -2.65 -3.75
CA TRP A 40 9.03 -2.24 -3.66
C TRP A 40 8.29 -2.38 -5.00
N ILE A 41 7.04 -2.81 -4.95
CA ILE A 41 6.17 -2.94 -6.11
C ILE A 41 5.09 -1.86 -6.07
N PHE A 42 5.10 -0.95 -7.04
CA PHE A 42 4.06 0.08 -7.17
C PHE A 42 2.78 -0.45 -7.84
N ASN A 43 2.94 -1.32 -8.82
CA ASN A 43 1.86 -1.90 -9.59
C ASN A 43 2.32 -3.26 -10.11
N ILE A 44 1.80 -4.34 -9.53
CA ILE A 44 2.22 -5.69 -9.88
C ILE A 44 1.88 -6.05 -11.34
N ILE A 45 0.72 -5.61 -11.85
CA ILE A 45 0.27 -5.91 -13.21
C ILE A 45 1.16 -5.19 -14.23
N GLY A 46 1.42 -3.91 -13.99
CA GLY A 46 2.30 -3.10 -14.84
C GLY A 46 3.73 -3.64 -14.86
N LEU A 47 4.24 -4.02 -13.68
CA LEU A 47 5.58 -4.59 -13.53
C LEU A 47 5.72 -5.92 -14.27
N LYS A 48 4.74 -6.82 -14.14
CA LYS A 48 4.71 -8.10 -14.86
C LYS A 48 4.79 -7.90 -16.38
N LYS A 49 3.99 -6.98 -16.90
CA LYS A 49 3.97 -6.66 -18.33
C LYS A 49 5.29 -6.09 -18.83
N ASP A 50 5.94 -5.24 -18.04
CA ASP A 50 7.23 -4.62 -18.38
C ASP A 50 8.38 -5.63 -18.41
N LEU A 51 8.38 -6.56 -17.45
CA LEU A 51 9.39 -7.62 -17.35
C LEU A 51 9.08 -8.84 -18.24
N GLY A 52 7.88 -8.91 -18.84
CA GLY A 52 7.44 -10.07 -19.61
C GLY A 52 7.18 -11.32 -18.77
N VAL A 53 6.97 -11.18 -17.47
CA VAL A 53 6.74 -12.27 -16.52
C VAL A 53 5.25 -12.44 -16.25
N THR A 54 4.83 -13.65 -15.89
CA THR A 54 3.41 -13.96 -15.63
C THR A 54 3.15 -14.39 -14.19
N SER A 55 4.18 -14.93 -13.53
CA SER A 55 4.09 -15.44 -12.17
C SER A 55 4.61 -14.45 -11.13
N ASP A 56 4.02 -14.51 -9.94
CA ASP A 56 4.51 -13.85 -8.74
C ASP A 56 5.88 -14.42 -8.31
N ASP A 57 6.14 -15.70 -8.57
CA ASP A 57 7.42 -16.33 -8.22
C ASP A 57 8.58 -15.80 -9.08
N GLU A 58 8.31 -15.40 -10.32
CA GLU A 58 9.31 -14.74 -11.16
C GLU A 58 9.68 -13.36 -10.59
N LEU A 59 8.70 -12.63 -10.07
CA LEU A 59 8.95 -11.36 -9.37
C LEU A 59 9.77 -11.57 -8.10
N ARG A 60 9.49 -12.63 -7.32
CA ARG A 60 10.30 -12.96 -6.13
C ARG A 60 11.75 -13.28 -6.50
N LYS A 61 12.00 -13.98 -7.61
CA LYS A 61 13.36 -14.28 -8.11
C LYS A 61 14.12 -13.01 -8.50
N GLU A 62 13.43 -12.00 -8.99
CA GLU A 62 13.98 -10.66 -9.29
C GLU A 62 14.14 -9.76 -8.05
N ASN A 63 13.95 -10.33 -6.87
CA ASN A 63 13.95 -9.68 -5.56
C ASN A 63 12.85 -8.62 -5.39
N TYR A 64 11.68 -8.77 -6.00
CA TYR A 64 10.53 -7.91 -5.69
C TYR A 64 9.76 -8.40 -4.46
N ASP A 65 9.29 -7.46 -3.65
CA ASP A 65 8.57 -7.75 -2.40
C ASP A 65 7.08 -8.03 -2.63
N VAL A 66 6.81 -9.17 -3.25
CA VAL A 66 5.45 -9.59 -3.62
C VAL A 66 4.58 -9.84 -2.39
N ASP A 67 5.18 -10.31 -1.30
CA ASP A 67 4.44 -10.64 -0.08
C ASP A 67 3.91 -9.37 0.59
N VAL A 68 4.71 -8.30 0.65
CA VAL A 68 4.28 -6.98 1.14
C VAL A 68 3.22 -6.36 0.23
N TYR A 69 3.34 -6.52 -1.09
CA TYR A 69 2.33 -6.04 -2.02
C TYR A 69 0.94 -6.66 -1.73
N TRP A 70 0.87 -7.98 -1.61
CA TRP A 70 -0.40 -8.65 -1.31
C TRP A 70 -0.89 -8.40 0.11
N MET A 71 0.02 -8.21 1.06
CA MET A 71 -0.32 -7.77 2.42
C MET A 71 -1.10 -6.45 2.34
N ILE A 72 -0.54 -5.43 1.70
CA ILE A 72 -1.17 -4.12 1.56
C ILE A 72 -2.48 -4.18 0.77
N GLU A 73 -2.58 -5.03 -0.25
CA GLU A 73 -3.85 -5.23 -0.96
C GLU A 73 -4.93 -5.84 -0.06
N LYS A 74 -4.55 -6.80 0.77
CA LYS A 74 -5.45 -7.48 1.71
C LYS A 74 -5.90 -6.56 2.86
N TYR A 75 -5.07 -5.60 3.27
CA TYR A 75 -5.45 -4.63 4.30
C TYR A 75 -6.27 -3.46 3.71
N PRO A 76 -7.43 -3.13 4.31
CA PRO A 76 -8.18 -1.94 3.92
C PRO A 76 -7.36 -0.68 4.22
N VAL A 77 -7.49 0.33 3.34
CA VAL A 77 -6.75 1.62 3.44
C VAL A 77 -6.95 2.28 4.81
N ASN A 78 -8.11 2.04 5.41
CA ASN A 78 -8.54 2.60 6.68
C ASN A 78 -8.28 1.67 7.87
N SER A 79 -7.39 0.67 7.79
CA SER A 79 -7.19 -0.30 8.90
C SER A 79 -6.99 0.37 10.27
N GLY A 80 -6.29 1.51 10.34
CA GLY A 80 -6.17 2.27 11.59
C GLY A 80 -7.48 2.88 12.07
N MET A 81 -8.29 3.41 11.15
CA MET A 81 -9.61 3.98 11.46
C MET A 81 -10.67 2.90 11.74
N ILE A 82 -10.55 1.72 11.13
CA ILE A 82 -11.37 0.55 11.43
C ILE A 82 -11.04 0.04 12.83
N ALA A 83 -9.76 -0.03 13.22
CA ALA A 83 -9.38 -0.39 14.58
C ALA A 83 -9.91 0.63 15.61
N LEU A 84 -9.80 1.92 15.31
CA LEU A 84 -10.41 2.97 16.15
C LEU A 84 -11.93 2.83 16.23
N TYR A 85 -12.59 2.46 15.13
CA TYR A 85 -14.02 2.18 15.12
C TYR A 85 -14.35 0.98 16.02
N GLU A 86 -13.60 -0.12 15.94
CA GLU A 86 -13.78 -1.31 16.79
C GLU A 86 -13.60 -1.01 18.28
N ASP A 87 -12.65 -0.14 18.64
CA ASP A 87 -12.42 0.28 20.03
C ASP A 87 -13.51 1.23 20.56
N LEU A 88 -14.09 2.07 19.70
CA LEU A 88 -15.06 3.10 20.09
C LEU A 88 -16.53 2.65 19.94
N THR A 89 -16.80 1.65 19.11
CA THR A 89 -18.17 1.24 18.81
C THR A 89 -18.81 0.53 20.01
N VAL A 90 -20.00 0.99 20.39
CA VAL A 90 -20.83 0.35 21.42
C VAL A 90 -21.78 -0.67 20.78
N GLU A 91 -22.14 -0.45 19.51
CA GLU A 91 -23.06 -1.29 18.75
C GLU A 91 -22.51 -1.56 17.34
N SER A 92 -22.24 -2.83 17.06
CA SER A 92 -21.69 -3.27 15.78
C SER A 92 -22.58 -2.86 14.61
N GLY A 93 -22.08 -1.94 13.78
CA GLY A 93 -22.71 -1.49 12.54
C GLY A 93 -23.22 -0.05 12.60
N ALA A 94 -23.24 0.58 13.78
CA ALA A 94 -23.62 1.98 13.95
C ALA A 94 -22.40 2.90 13.79
N SER A 95 -22.57 4.07 13.15
CA SER A 95 -21.50 5.06 13.04
C SER A 95 -21.19 5.70 14.40
N VAL A 96 -19.91 5.94 14.69
CA VAL A 96 -19.45 6.55 15.93
C VAL A 96 -19.35 8.05 15.75
N TYR A 97 -20.00 8.82 16.62
CA TYR A 97 -19.84 10.28 16.65
C TYR A 97 -18.48 10.63 17.24
N LEU A 98 -17.70 11.45 16.53
CA LEU A 98 -16.43 11.98 17.02
C LEU A 98 -16.66 13.36 17.65
N GLU A 99 -16.45 14.44 16.89
CA GLU A 99 -16.70 15.82 17.31
C GLU A 99 -16.96 16.68 16.05
N GLY A 100 -17.60 17.84 16.20
CA GLY A 100 -17.73 18.81 15.10
C GLY A 100 -18.66 18.38 13.97
N GLY A 101 -19.51 17.36 14.22
CA GLY A 101 -20.42 16.81 13.21
C GLY A 101 -19.82 15.68 12.37
N MET A 102 -18.59 15.24 12.69
CA MET A 102 -17.91 14.15 12.01
C MET A 102 -18.32 12.80 12.60
N TYR A 103 -18.56 11.83 11.72
CA TYR A 103 -18.90 10.46 12.08
C TYR A 103 -17.86 9.50 11.50
N LEU A 104 -17.39 8.58 12.33
CA LEU A 104 -16.56 7.45 11.93
C LEU A 104 -17.45 6.26 11.59
N HIS A 105 -17.36 5.79 10.35
CA HIS A 105 -18.14 4.66 9.85
C HIS A 105 -17.42 3.32 10.07
N PRO A 106 -18.14 2.18 10.01
CA PRO A 106 -17.55 0.85 10.22
C PRO A 106 -16.44 0.46 9.23
N ASP A 107 -16.41 1.10 8.05
CA ASP A 107 -15.36 0.92 7.05
C ASP A 107 -14.14 1.85 7.26
N GLY A 108 -14.13 2.56 8.39
CA GLY A 108 -13.10 3.52 8.79
C GLY A 108 -13.11 4.82 7.99
N SER A 109 -14.17 5.11 7.23
CA SER A 109 -14.36 6.41 6.58
C SER A 109 -14.90 7.45 7.56
N ILE A 110 -14.64 8.73 7.27
CA ILE A 110 -15.12 9.88 8.06
C ILE A 110 -15.85 10.84 7.11
N ASN A 111 -16.99 11.38 7.56
CA ASN A 111 -17.75 12.43 6.85
C ASN A 111 -17.55 13.85 7.43
#